data_AF-A0A8J8EMJ6-F1
#
_entry.id   AF-A0A8J8EMJ6-F1
#
_cell.length_a   1.000
_cell.length_b   1.000
_cell.length_c   1.000
_cell.angle_alpha   90.00
_cell.angle_beta   90.00
_cell.angle_gamma   90.00
#
_symmetry.space_group_name_H-M   'P 1'
#
loop_
_entity.id
_entity.type
_entity.pdbx_description
1 polymer ?
#
loop_
_entity_poly.entity_id
_entity_poly.type
_entity_poly.pdbx_seq_one_letter_code
_entity_poly.pdbx_strand_id
1 'polypeptide(L)' 'MKEIFNAKGLFVKYTEKKVKLENGDELTHRSEEPTELWWKLKEAVKGKKVRIIVYEIEE' A
#
# COMPACT_ATOMS: atom_id res chain seq x y z
N MET A 1 2.19 3.57 26.58
CA MET A 1 2.96 3.58 25.31
C MET A 1 2.70 4.92 24.64
N LYS A 2 3.73 5.63 24.19
CA LYS A 2 3.58 6.92 23.50
C LYS A 2 3.21 6.66 22.03
N GLU A 3 2.13 7.25 21.54
CA GLU A 3 1.80 7.22 20.11
C GLU A 3 2.77 8.13 19.35
N ILE A 4 3.35 7.61 18.25
CA ILE A 4 4.34 8.33 17.44
C ILE A 4 3.89 8.53 15.99
N PHE A 5 2.81 7.86 15.57
CA PHE A 5 2.28 7.89 14.23
C PHE A 5 0.83 7.40 14.23
N ASN A 6 -0.08 8.18 13.65
CA ASN A 6 -1.48 7.81 13.45
C ASN A 6 -1.95 8.48 12.15
N ALA A 7 -2.46 7.68 11.21
CA ALA A 7 -2.97 8.16 9.93
C ALA A 7 -3.92 7.13 9.33
N LYS A 8 -4.92 7.63 8.58
CA LYS A 8 -5.91 6.84 7.84
C LYS A 8 -5.68 7.03 6.34
N GLY A 9 -5.74 5.96 5.57
CA GLY A 9 -5.67 6.02 4.11
C GLY A 9 -5.27 4.69 3.47
N LEU A 10 -5.08 4.71 2.15
CA LEU A 10 -4.61 3.58 1.38
C LEU A 10 -3.10 3.41 1.57
N PHE A 11 -2.66 2.18 1.86
CA PHE A 11 -1.23 1.85 1.98
C PHE A 11 -0.58 1.53 0.62
N VAL A 12 -1.34 0.89 -0.26
CA VAL A 12 -0.89 0.48 -1.60
C VAL A 12 -2.02 0.79 -2.56
N LYS A 13 -1.68 1.33 -3.73
CA LYS A 13 -2.60 1.40 -4.86
C LYS A 13 -2.41 0.15 -5.70
N TYR A 14 -3.47 -0.64 -5.80
CA TYR A 14 -3.52 -1.79 -6.67
C TYR A 14 -4.18 -1.39 -7.99
N THR A 15 -3.48 -1.64 -9.11
CA THR A 15 -4.03 -1.42 -10.45
C THR A 15 -3.95 -2.72 -11.24
N GLU A 16 -5.08 -3.17 -11.76
CA GLU A 16 -5.15 -4.34 -12.63
C GLU A 16 -5.57 -3.91 -14.04
N LYS A 17 -4.76 -4.22 -15.04
CA LYS A 17 -5.03 -3.89 -16.43
C LYS A 17 -4.97 -5.15 -17.29
N LYS A 18 -6.07 -5.47 -17.96
CA LYS A 18 -6.08 -6.52 -18.99
C LYS A 18 -5.50 -5.99 -20.28
N VAL A 19 -4.47 -6.65 -20.78
CA VAL A 19 -3.80 -6.32 -22.04
C VAL A 19 -4.06 -7.45 -23.03
N LYS A 20 -4.56 -7.11 -24.21
CA LYS A 20 -4.69 -8.07 -25.32
C LYS A 20 -3.40 -8.05 -26.12
N LEU A 21 -2.80 -9.22 -26.30
CA LEU A 21 -1.65 -9.41 -27.18
C LEU A 21 -2.12 -9.58 -28.63
N GLU A 22 -1.25 -9.31 -29.61
CA GLU A 22 -1.59 -9.42 -31.05
C GLU A 22 -2.08 -10.82 -31.46
N ASN A 23 -1.65 -11.84 -30.72
CA ASN A 23 -2.02 -13.24 -30.88
C ASN A 23 -3.38 -13.61 -30.26
N GLY A 24 -4.12 -12.65 -29.69
CA GLY A 24 -5.48 -12.85 -29.17
C GLY A 24 -5.55 -13.25 -27.69
N ASP A 25 -4.42 -13.49 -27.05
CA ASP A 25 -4.35 -13.81 -25.62
C ASP A 25 -4.56 -12.57 -24.73
N GLU A 26 -5.22 -12.75 -23.58
CA GLU A 26 -5.39 -11.73 -22.54
C GLU A 26 -4.41 -11.95 -21.40
N LEU A 27 -3.60 -10.93 -21.09
CA LEU A 27 -2.65 -10.93 -19.99
C LEU A 27 -3.08 -9.91 -18.93
N THR A 28 -3.22 -10.37 -17.69
CA THR A 28 -3.58 -9.50 -16.56
C THR A 28 -2.30 -8.90 -15.96
N HIS A 29 -2.06 -7.63 -16.23
CA HIS A 29 -0.97 -6.88 -15.62
C HIS A 29 -1.42 -6.33 -14.28
N ARG A 30 -0.73 -6.74 -13.21
CA ARG A 30 -0.98 -6.28 -11.84
C ARG A 30 0.17 -5.37 -11.43
N SER A 31 -0.16 -4.16 -10.97
CA SER A 31 0.81 -3.20 -10.45
C SER A 31 0.40 -2.76 -9.06
N GLU A 32 1.35 -2.80 -8.13
CA GLU A 32 1.20 -2.33 -6.76
C GLU A 32 2.16 -1.17 -6.53
N GLU A 33 1.61 0.01 -6.25
CA GLU A 33 2.40 1.21 -5.98
C GLU A 33 2.23 1.64 -4.52
N PRO A 34 3.33 1.73 -3.74
CA PRO A 34 3.25 2.20 -2.36
C PRO A 34 2.79 3.66 -2.33
N THR A 35 1.86 3.98 -1.45
CA THR A 35 1.35 5.35 -1.31
C THR A 35 2.25 6.21 -0.43
N GLU A 36 1.95 7.50 -0.36
CA GLU A 36 2.58 8.42 0.58
C GLU A 36 2.43 7.99 2.04
N LEU A 37 1.31 7.34 2.40
CA LEU A 37 1.07 6.83 3.75
C LEU A 37 2.11 5.79 4.16
N TRP A 38 2.47 4.89 3.23
CA TRP A 38 3.52 3.90 3.46
C TRP A 38 4.87 4.56 3.75
N TRP A 39 5.25 5.57 2.97
CA TRP A 39 6.50 6.29 3.15
C TRP A 39 6.54 7.05 4.48
N LYS A 40 5.43 7.72 4.84
CA LYS A 40 5.29 8.41 6.12
C LYS A 40 5.42 7.46 7.31
N LEU A 41 4.78 6.28 7.25
CA LEU A 41 4.93 5.25 8.27
C LEU A 41 6.38 4.78 8.35
N LYS A 42 7.00 4.45 7.21
CA LYS A 42 8.38 3.95 7.14
C LYS A 42 9.37 4.91 7.80
N GLU A 43 9.28 6.20 7.50
CA GLU A 43 10.15 7.21 8.11
C GLU A 43 9.84 7.38 9.61
N ALA A 44 8.57 7.31 10.03
CA ALA A 44 8.19 7.44 11.43
C ALA A 44 8.74 6.31 12.33
N VAL A 45 8.83 5.08 11.79
CA VAL A 45 9.28 3.88 12.54
C VAL A 45 10.77 3.57 12.39
N LYS A 46 11.46 4.23 11.45
CA LYS A 46 12.87 3.98 11.13
C LYS A 46 13.76 4.08 12.38
N GLY A 47 14.50 3.00 12.65
CA GLY A 47 15.43 2.93 13.78
C GLY A 47 14.77 2.83 15.16
N LYS A 48 13.44 2.63 15.24
CA LYS A 48 12.70 2.54 16.51
C LYS A 48 12.10 1.15 16.68
N LYS A 49 12.14 0.62 17.91
CA LYS A 49 11.38 -0.58 18.29
C LYS A 49 9.96 -0.18 18.62
N VAL A 50 9.01 -0.53 17.75
CA VAL A 50 7.61 -0.06 17.83
C VAL A 50 6.64 -1.23 17.65
N ARG A 51 5.42 -1.08 18.16
CA ARG A 51 4.29 -1.95 17.83
C ARG A 51 3.38 -1.23 16.85
N ILE A 52 3.15 -1.82 15.68
CA ILE A 52 2.24 -1.29 14.67
C ILE A 52 0.90 -2.00 14.84
N ILE A 53 -0.19 -1.23 14.84
CA ILE A 53 -1.56 -1.74 14.89
C ILE A 53 -2.27 -1.17 13.66
N VAL A 54 -2.82 -2.03 12.83
CA VAL A 54 -3.53 -1.66 11.60
C VAL A 54 -4.99 -2.02 11.78
N TYR A 55 -5.88 -1.10 11.43
CA TYR A 55 -7.32 -1.33 11.38
C TYR A 55 -7.76 -1.22 9.93
N GLU A 56 -8.53 -2.20 9.48
CA GLU A 56 -9.26 -2.09 8.24
C GLU A 56 -10.45 -1.15 8.46
N ILE A 57 -10.68 -0.28 7.50
CA ILE A 57 -11.64 0.80 7.59
C ILE A 57 -12.56 0.53 6.42
N GLU A 58 -13.72 -0.05 6.72
CA GLU A 58 -14.78 -0.27 5.73
C GLU A 58 -15.16 1.09 5.10
N GLU A 59 -15.46 1.07 3.80
CA GLU A 59 -15.96 2.23 3.04
C GLU A 59 -17.40 2.59 3.43
#